data_AF-A0A075B3W8-F1
#
_entry.id   AF-A0A075B3W8-F1
#
_cell.length_a   1.000
_cell.length_b   1.000
_cell.length_c   1.000
_cell.angle_alpha   90.00
_cell.angle_beta   90.00
_cell.angle_gamma   90.00
#
_symmetry.space_group_name_H-M   'P 1'
#
loop_
_entity.id
_entity.type
_entity.pdbx_description
1 polymer ?
#
loop_
_entity_poly.entity_id
_entity_poly.type
_entity_poly.pdbx_seq_one_letter_code
_entity_poly.pdbx_strand_id
1 'polypeptide(L)'
;MKHFQFKKSSLIVPILFAILYICIFYNVSSKKLALVRIIGNDLPPRHSPGQSLSNLKFLLENEEEFADTEKIWIINRIVDLEKEKEIIRLLDHHNKTYYRIPFVMEEYQNVMFNYNRFHVPDIVHSKDFQLLSKTLKNYVYDEIYHYKNLYAMNNNGGRQFALDVGNQIAEWTFVLDGNIFLTEEAFNDIMHEIKQYGSKFRYFVVPMIRLTSNDQLLERSGHWKRIWRMNATEEPQIIFHKRAAMTFNPNMRYGRRSKAELLWRLGIDYGYSKRRILPWETDISIGSNKLAKEIAYVFRLFSGSAEQEISGGGGARNRNRLSAIQAFINGLDIKVMQKSISNISPKYKFLLWDENHLFSERIKFWEGEKDNALITIIDYAQEVVKSNKELSIGNDYTKQLKAVAIASFCTNHKMFNKFALNNFMNGINWINESIQRNETFDKINSMFSILELHEVFRLIQPFMSTADEHYLAYSCSMILKYLKDMDIENNLPSALNSDDMMSINLSYDLWITSLSSISNDWSEIHRIFRDLPFRHQTHKNHFQSLNLRRQWNILIEIGKRFGFTMEIEMNCLYDNIEFSN
;
A
#
# COMPACT_ATOMS: atom_id res chain seq x y z
N MET A 1 78.75 -54.56 -20.38
CA MET A 1 78.18 -53.19 -20.43
C MET A 1 76.71 -53.24 -20.05
N LYS A 2 76.34 -52.35 -19.14
CA LYS A 2 75.10 -52.14 -18.37
C LYS A 2 73.76 -52.61 -18.97
N HIS A 3 73.08 -53.45 -18.20
CA HIS A 3 71.62 -53.48 -18.06
C HIS A 3 71.11 -52.12 -17.54
N PHE A 4 70.07 -51.56 -18.18
CA PHE A 4 69.21 -50.58 -17.53
C PHE A 4 67.76 -51.06 -17.61
N GLN A 5 67.29 -51.55 -16.46
CA GLN A 5 65.90 -51.84 -16.17
C GLN A 5 65.10 -50.53 -16.21
N PHE A 6 64.11 -50.42 -17.11
CA PHE A 6 63.05 -49.45 -16.93
C PHE A 6 62.12 -49.95 -15.81
N LYS A 7 62.30 -49.37 -14.62
CA LYS A 7 61.49 -49.64 -13.43
C LYS A 7 60.02 -49.30 -13.69
N LYS A 8 59.14 -50.17 -13.19
CA LYS A 8 57.72 -49.92 -12.88
C LYS A 8 57.60 -48.63 -12.06
N SER A 9 57.33 -47.50 -12.69
CA SER A 9 56.99 -46.25 -11.98
C SER A 9 56.19 -45.30 -12.87
N SER A 10 55.10 -45.76 -13.48
CA SER A 10 54.23 -44.89 -14.30
C SER A 10 52.75 -44.89 -13.94
N LEU A 11 52.29 -45.65 -12.94
CA LEU A 11 50.91 -45.53 -12.45
C LEU A 11 50.71 -44.37 -11.46
N ILE A 12 51.79 -43.89 -10.82
CA ILE A 12 51.71 -42.87 -9.77
C ILE A 12 51.40 -41.48 -10.36
N VAL A 13 51.94 -41.16 -11.53
CA VAL A 13 51.78 -39.83 -12.16
C VAL A 13 50.35 -39.59 -12.66
N PRO A 14 49.68 -40.54 -13.37
CA PRO A 14 48.28 -40.38 -13.76
C PRO A 14 47.34 -40.36 -12.56
N ILE A 15 47.63 -41.14 -11.50
CA ILE A 15 46.82 -41.14 -10.27
C ILE A 15 46.99 -39.82 -9.53
N LEU A 16 48.19 -39.26 -9.44
CA LEU A 16 48.41 -37.93 -8.86
C LEU A 16 47.73 -36.83 -9.67
N PHE A 17 47.74 -36.91 -11.01
CA PHE A 17 47.00 -35.97 -11.86
C PHE A 17 45.48 -36.12 -11.71
N ALA A 18 44.97 -37.35 -11.59
CA ALA A 18 43.55 -37.58 -11.34
C ALA A 18 43.14 -37.10 -9.94
N ILE A 19 43.95 -37.34 -8.91
CA ILE A 19 43.74 -36.82 -7.56
C ILE A 19 43.84 -35.30 -7.54
N LEU A 20 44.81 -34.70 -8.24
CA LEU A 20 44.95 -33.25 -8.33
C LEU A 20 43.79 -32.63 -9.11
N TYR A 21 43.33 -33.27 -10.20
CA TYR A 21 42.18 -32.85 -10.98
C TYR A 21 40.88 -32.97 -10.17
N ILE A 22 40.68 -34.09 -9.46
CA ILE A 22 39.57 -34.26 -8.52
C ILE A 22 39.68 -33.25 -7.39
N CYS A 23 40.86 -33.02 -6.80
CA CYS A 23 41.06 -32.03 -5.75
C CYS A 23 40.87 -30.60 -6.25
N ILE A 24 41.19 -30.25 -7.50
CA ILE A 24 40.97 -28.92 -8.07
C ILE A 24 39.49 -28.72 -8.44
N PHE A 25 38.84 -29.75 -9.01
CA PHE A 25 37.42 -29.68 -9.36
C PHE A 25 36.47 -29.88 -8.15
N TYR A 26 36.87 -30.63 -7.13
CA TYR A 26 36.14 -30.77 -5.86
C TYR A 26 36.58 -29.76 -4.77
N ASN A 27 37.75 -29.11 -4.89
CA ASN A 27 38.05 -27.85 -4.17
C ASN A 27 37.65 -26.62 -5.01
N VAL A 28 36.53 -26.67 -5.72
CA VAL A 28 35.66 -25.50 -5.60
C VAL A 28 35.21 -25.50 -4.15
N SER A 29 36.02 -24.89 -3.27
CA SER A 29 35.68 -24.63 -1.88
C SER A 29 34.39 -23.83 -1.95
N SER A 30 33.24 -24.52 -1.86
CA SER A 30 31.96 -23.84 -1.74
C SER A 30 32.10 -22.96 -0.52
N LYS A 31 31.88 -21.65 -0.68
CA LYS A 31 31.87 -20.72 0.44
C LYS A 31 31.00 -21.33 1.54
N LYS A 32 31.43 -21.22 2.79
CA LYS A 32 30.67 -21.83 3.89
C LYS A 32 29.35 -21.10 4.10
N LEU A 33 29.36 -19.78 3.93
CA LEU A 33 28.20 -18.92 4.17
C LEU A 33 27.95 -17.94 3.02
N ALA A 34 26.70 -17.81 2.60
CA ALA A 34 26.22 -16.69 1.81
C ALA A 34 25.40 -15.75 2.71
N LEU A 35 25.80 -14.50 2.82
CA LEU A 35 25.02 -13.42 3.44
C LEU A 35 24.21 -12.73 2.34
N VAL A 36 22.91 -12.99 2.29
CA VAL A 36 22.04 -12.45 1.23
C VAL A 36 21.09 -11.42 1.81
N ARG A 37 21.25 -10.16 1.40
CA ARG A 37 20.60 -8.98 1.98
C ARG A 37 19.55 -8.42 1.05
N ILE A 38 18.34 -8.20 1.56
CA ILE A 38 17.21 -7.73 0.75
C ILE A 38 16.94 -6.26 1.02
N ILE A 39 17.04 -5.44 -0.03
CA ILE A 39 16.72 -4.02 -0.02
C ILE A 39 15.31 -3.87 -0.62
N GLY A 40 14.41 -3.20 0.09
CA GLY A 40 13.04 -2.96 -0.35
C GLY A 40 12.66 -1.47 -0.29
N ASN A 41 11.41 -1.16 -0.62
CA ASN A 41 10.90 0.22 -0.58
C ASN A 41 10.89 0.81 0.83
N ASP A 42 11.14 2.12 0.93
CA ASP A 42 10.78 2.89 2.12
C ASP A 42 9.25 2.95 2.24
N LEU A 43 8.72 2.82 3.46
CA LEU A 43 7.28 2.86 3.73
C LEU A 43 6.96 3.92 4.79
N PRO A 44 6.93 5.23 4.47
CA PRO A 44 6.49 6.25 5.42
C PRO A 44 5.03 6.02 5.87
N PRO A 45 4.64 6.31 7.13
CA PRO A 45 5.43 6.87 8.23
C PRO A 45 6.21 5.79 9.03
N ARG A 46 6.25 4.54 8.56
CA ARG A 46 6.96 3.46 9.25
C ARG A 46 8.48 3.61 9.13
N HIS A 47 8.96 4.09 8.00
CA HIS A 47 10.37 4.43 7.72
C HIS A 47 10.48 5.94 7.50
N SER A 48 11.59 6.57 7.88
CA SER A 48 11.91 7.90 7.38
C SER A 48 12.17 7.81 5.86
N PRO A 49 11.80 8.83 5.06
CA PRO A 49 12.22 8.88 3.66
C PRO A 49 13.75 8.76 3.54
N GLY A 50 14.24 7.90 2.63
CA GLY A 50 15.67 7.70 2.40
C GLY A 50 16.35 6.73 3.37
N GLN A 51 15.60 6.10 4.28
CA GLN A 51 16.16 5.21 5.28
C GLN A 51 16.89 4.00 4.67
N SER A 52 16.33 3.39 3.62
CA SER A 52 16.93 2.21 2.98
C SER A 52 18.31 2.52 2.40
N LEU A 53 18.48 3.70 1.79
CA LEU A 53 19.76 4.15 1.24
C LEU A 53 20.78 4.48 2.35
N SER A 54 20.34 5.14 3.41
CA SER A 54 21.19 5.44 4.57
C SER A 54 21.72 4.18 5.26
N ASN A 55 20.84 3.18 5.48
CA ASN A 55 21.25 1.89 6.03
C ASN A 55 22.23 1.14 5.12
N LEU A 56 21.96 1.14 3.80
CA LEU A 56 22.85 0.52 2.83
C LEU A 56 24.24 1.16 2.87
N LYS A 57 24.31 2.49 2.85
CA LYS A 57 25.57 3.23 2.95
C LYS A 57 26.33 2.87 4.23
N PHE A 58 25.65 2.90 5.38
CA PHE A 58 26.25 2.52 6.65
C PHE A 58 26.82 1.09 6.62
N LEU A 59 26.08 0.13 6.08
CA LEU A 59 26.54 -1.26 5.95
C LEU A 59 27.78 -1.37 5.06
N LEU A 60 27.80 -0.70 3.93
CA LEU A 60 28.91 -0.75 2.97
C LEU A 60 30.18 -0.07 3.50
N GLU A 61 30.03 0.92 4.38
CA GLU A 61 31.14 1.67 4.96
C GLU A 61 31.70 1.04 6.24
N ASN A 62 30.87 0.33 7.03
CA ASN A 62 31.23 -0.07 8.39
C ASN A 62 31.20 -1.59 8.66
N GLU A 63 30.58 -2.40 7.80
CA GLU A 63 30.53 -3.85 8.03
C GLU A 63 31.75 -4.56 7.42
N GLU A 64 32.49 -5.33 8.25
CA GLU A 64 33.72 -5.99 7.80
C GLU A 64 33.47 -7.06 6.73
N GLU A 65 34.47 -7.34 5.90
CA GLU A 65 34.45 -8.53 5.04
C GLU A 65 34.80 -9.77 5.84
N PHE A 66 34.04 -10.84 5.66
CA PHE A 66 34.17 -12.06 6.45
C PHE A 66 34.82 -13.20 5.65
N ALA A 67 35.69 -13.96 6.31
CA ALA A 67 36.33 -15.12 5.69
C ALA A 67 35.31 -16.21 5.29
N ASP A 68 35.61 -16.97 4.23
CA ASP A 68 34.75 -18.05 3.69
C ASP A 68 33.29 -17.63 3.40
N THR A 69 33.05 -16.34 3.20
CA THR A 69 31.71 -15.76 3.07
C THR A 69 31.56 -15.03 1.75
N GLU A 70 30.36 -15.08 1.18
CA GLU A 70 29.95 -14.24 0.04
C GLU A 70 28.84 -13.29 0.48
N LYS A 71 28.93 -12.00 0.15
CA LYS A 71 27.88 -11.01 0.43
C LYS A 71 27.15 -10.63 -0.86
N ILE A 72 25.83 -10.86 -0.88
CA ILE A 72 24.99 -10.59 -2.04
C ILE A 72 23.84 -9.67 -1.64
N TRP A 73 23.50 -8.75 -2.53
CA TRP A 73 22.38 -7.83 -2.35
C TRP A 73 21.24 -8.13 -3.33
N ILE A 74 20.00 -8.09 -2.84
CA ILE A 74 18.79 -8.25 -3.65
C ILE A 74 18.05 -6.92 -3.63
N ILE A 75 17.90 -6.31 -4.78
CA ILE A 75 17.11 -5.09 -4.98
C ILE A 75 15.67 -5.53 -5.30
N ASN A 76 14.78 -5.45 -4.31
CA ASN A 76 13.45 -6.06 -4.37
C ASN A 76 12.36 -5.03 -4.65
N ARG A 77 11.89 -5.01 -5.90
CA ARG A 77 10.73 -4.27 -6.41
C ARG A 77 10.70 -2.82 -5.97
N ILE A 78 11.85 -2.14 -6.09
CA ILE A 78 11.93 -0.70 -5.83
C ILE A 78 11.08 0.02 -6.87
N VAL A 79 10.07 0.75 -6.41
CA VAL A 79 9.09 1.44 -7.26
C VAL A 79 9.65 2.73 -7.83
N ASP A 80 10.43 3.45 -7.02
CA ASP A 80 11.05 4.71 -7.41
C ASP A 80 12.34 4.43 -8.19
N LEU A 81 12.29 4.69 -9.50
CA LEU A 81 13.41 4.40 -10.41
C LEU A 81 14.66 5.21 -10.09
N GLU A 82 14.54 6.42 -9.56
CA GLU A 82 15.72 7.22 -9.20
C GLU A 82 16.37 6.63 -7.94
N LYS A 83 15.58 6.24 -6.95
CA LYS A 83 16.11 5.51 -5.77
C LYS A 83 16.73 4.18 -6.16
N GLU A 84 16.12 3.43 -7.09
CA GLU A 84 16.71 2.17 -7.57
C GLU A 84 18.09 2.43 -8.21
N LYS A 85 18.20 3.47 -9.05
CA LYS A 85 19.48 3.89 -9.65
C LYS A 85 20.50 4.30 -8.60
N GLU A 86 20.10 5.03 -7.55
CA GLU A 86 20.99 5.42 -6.46
C GLU A 86 21.52 4.21 -5.69
N ILE A 87 20.66 3.24 -5.38
CA ILE A 87 21.05 1.97 -4.75
C ILE A 87 22.06 1.23 -5.63
N ILE A 88 21.79 1.12 -6.94
CA ILE A 88 22.68 0.45 -7.90
C ILE A 88 24.04 1.16 -7.95
N ARG A 89 24.07 2.48 -8.12
CA ARG A 89 25.31 3.26 -8.15
C ARG A 89 26.13 3.06 -6.89
N LEU A 90 25.49 3.00 -5.73
CA LEU A 90 26.17 2.80 -4.46
C LEU A 90 26.76 1.38 -4.35
N LEU A 91 26.02 0.35 -4.79
CA LEU A 91 26.53 -1.03 -4.83
C LEU A 91 27.69 -1.19 -5.83
N ASP A 92 27.57 -0.60 -7.03
CA ASP A 92 28.62 -0.59 -8.05
C ASP A 92 29.88 0.12 -7.53
N HIS A 93 29.73 1.27 -6.86
CA HIS A 93 30.83 2.03 -6.28
C HIS A 93 31.64 1.20 -5.27
N HIS A 94 30.97 0.35 -4.48
CA HIS A 94 31.60 -0.55 -3.52
C HIS A 94 31.92 -1.95 -4.08
N ASN A 95 31.82 -2.14 -5.41
CA ASN A 95 32.05 -3.40 -6.12
C ASN A 95 31.28 -4.59 -5.51
N LYS A 96 30.00 -4.39 -5.18
CA LYS A 96 29.16 -5.42 -4.57
C LYS A 96 28.32 -6.16 -5.60
N THR A 97 28.23 -7.47 -5.44
CA THR A 97 27.36 -8.33 -6.25
C THR A 97 25.89 -8.12 -5.86
N TYR A 98 25.02 -7.90 -6.84
CA TYR A 98 23.59 -7.79 -6.61
C TYR A 98 22.73 -8.42 -7.71
N TYR A 99 21.50 -8.74 -7.34
CA TYR A 99 20.43 -9.19 -8.23
C TYR A 99 19.23 -8.27 -8.10
N ARG A 100 18.48 -8.11 -9.20
CA ARG A 100 17.29 -7.27 -9.25
C ARG A 100 16.04 -8.12 -9.41
N ILE A 101 15.02 -7.80 -8.61
CA ILE A 101 13.64 -8.22 -8.85
C ILE A 101 12.88 -6.94 -9.21
N PRO A 102 12.70 -6.62 -10.49
CA PRO A 102 12.14 -5.33 -10.89
C PRO A 102 10.66 -5.20 -10.48
N PHE A 103 10.23 -3.97 -10.19
CA PHE A 103 8.80 -3.65 -10.13
C PHE A 103 8.31 -3.37 -11.55
N VAL A 104 7.30 -4.10 -12.02
CA VAL A 104 6.74 -3.94 -13.36
C VAL A 104 5.33 -3.36 -13.23
N MET A 105 5.14 -2.13 -13.69
CA MET A 105 3.87 -1.41 -13.51
C MET A 105 2.70 -2.14 -14.19
N GLU A 106 2.95 -2.71 -15.37
CA GLU A 106 1.95 -3.42 -16.18
C GLU A 106 1.49 -4.70 -15.48
N GLU A 107 2.39 -5.44 -14.83
CA GLU A 107 2.01 -6.59 -14.02
C GLU A 107 1.19 -6.14 -12.80
N TYR A 108 1.62 -5.08 -12.10
CA TYR A 108 0.93 -4.55 -10.93
C TYR A 108 -0.50 -4.09 -11.23
N GLN A 109 -0.72 -3.47 -12.40
CA GLN A 109 -2.04 -3.03 -12.85
C GLN A 109 -3.03 -4.19 -12.95
N ASN A 110 -2.55 -5.38 -13.34
CA ASN A 110 -3.38 -6.59 -13.45
C ASN A 110 -3.64 -7.29 -12.11
N VAL A 111 -2.98 -6.86 -11.03
CA VAL A 111 -3.22 -7.40 -9.70
C VAL A 111 -4.50 -6.79 -9.13
N MET A 112 -5.50 -7.62 -8.86
CA MET A 112 -6.80 -7.18 -8.34
C MET A 112 -6.80 -7.06 -6.81
N PHE A 113 -7.66 -6.17 -6.31
CA PHE A 113 -8.03 -6.16 -4.89
C PHE A 113 -8.88 -7.40 -4.55
N ASN A 114 -8.77 -7.86 -3.31
CA ASN A 114 -9.36 -9.10 -2.84
C ASN A 114 -10.73 -8.89 -2.18
N TYR A 115 -11.69 -8.34 -2.92
CA TYR A 115 -13.06 -8.09 -2.40
C TYR A 115 -13.86 -9.38 -2.19
N ASN A 116 -13.58 -10.43 -2.96
CA ASN A 116 -14.38 -11.66 -3.01
C ASN A 116 -14.25 -12.57 -1.78
N ARG A 117 -13.36 -12.26 -0.84
CA ARG A 117 -13.21 -13.03 0.41
C ARG A 117 -14.25 -12.70 1.48
N PHE A 118 -15.05 -11.67 1.28
CA PHE A 118 -16.10 -11.29 2.23
C PHE A 118 -17.46 -11.77 1.75
N HIS A 119 -18.29 -12.26 2.68
CA HIS A 119 -19.66 -12.69 2.38
C HIS A 119 -20.60 -11.54 2.03
N VAL A 120 -20.21 -10.31 2.38
CA VAL A 120 -20.96 -9.09 2.07
C VAL A 120 -20.30 -8.46 0.84
N PRO A 121 -21.01 -8.37 -0.30
CA PRO A 121 -20.56 -7.60 -1.45
C PRO A 121 -20.31 -6.16 -1.00
N ASP A 122 -19.19 -5.58 -1.43
CA ASP A 122 -18.80 -4.22 -1.07
C ASP A 122 -18.78 -3.97 0.46
N ILE A 123 -18.05 -4.82 1.18
CA ILE A 123 -17.90 -4.74 2.63
C ILE A 123 -17.55 -3.33 3.11
N VAL A 124 -16.76 -2.56 2.35
CA VAL A 124 -16.24 -1.25 2.72
C VAL A 124 -17.35 -0.20 2.91
N HIS A 125 -18.44 -0.30 2.13
CA HIS A 125 -19.59 0.59 2.23
C HIS A 125 -20.76 0.01 3.05
N SER A 126 -20.60 -1.21 3.58
CA SER A 126 -21.63 -1.85 4.40
C SER A 126 -21.81 -1.20 5.78
N LYS A 127 -23.02 -1.27 6.33
CA LYS A 127 -23.30 -0.84 7.72
C LYS A 127 -22.45 -1.60 8.74
N ASP A 128 -22.22 -2.90 8.49
CA ASP A 128 -21.42 -3.75 9.36
C ASP A 128 -19.98 -3.21 9.48
N PHE A 129 -19.39 -2.80 8.35
CA PHE A 129 -18.06 -2.20 8.33
C PHE A 129 -18.01 -0.87 9.08
N GLN A 130 -19.04 -0.01 8.94
CA GLN A 130 -19.08 1.28 9.64
C GLN A 130 -19.04 1.10 11.16
N LEU A 131 -19.71 0.06 11.67
CA LEU A 131 -19.76 -0.31 13.09
C LEU A 131 -18.47 -0.97 13.61
N LEU A 132 -17.57 -1.41 12.72
CA LEU A 132 -16.30 -1.99 13.13
C LEU A 132 -15.40 -0.97 13.84
N SER A 133 -14.69 -1.43 14.86
CA SER A 133 -13.60 -0.66 15.46
C SER A 133 -12.51 -0.35 14.43
N LYS A 134 -11.76 0.74 14.63
CA LYS A 134 -10.62 1.13 13.77
C LYS A 134 -9.65 -0.02 13.51
N THR A 135 -9.36 -0.82 14.54
CA THR A 135 -8.47 -2.00 14.41
C THR A 135 -9.05 -3.07 13.49
N LEU A 136 -10.35 -3.35 13.57
CA LEU A 136 -11.01 -4.33 12.70
C LEU A 136 -11.12 -3.82 11.27
N LYS A 137 -11.42 -2.53 11.07
CA LYS A 137 -11.39 -1.88 9.74
C LYS A 137 -10.01 -2.05 9.09
N ASN A 138 -8.94 -1.85 9.83
CA ASN A 138 -7.58 -2.05 9.33
C ASN A 138 -7.31 -3.51 8.89
N TYR A 139 -7.88 -4.51 9.58
CA TYR A 139 -7.73 -5.91 9.16
C TYR A 139 -8.52 -6.23 7.89
N VAL A 140 -9.70 -5.63 7.71
CA VAL A 140 -10.46 -5.74 6.47
C VAL A 140 -9.66 -5.11 5.31
N TYR A 141 -9.12 -3.90 5.48
CA TYR A 141 -8.26 -3.29 4.47
C TYR A 141 -7.00 -4.12 4.18
N ASP A 142 -6.31 -4.61 5.21
CA ASP A 142 -5.16 -5.50 5.06
C ASP A 142 -5.47 -6.73 4.20
N GLU A 143 -6.69 -7.26 4.29
CA GLU A 143 -7.12 -8.40 3.48
C GLU A 143 -7.55 -8.01 2.06
N ILE A 144 -8.28 -6.90 1.88
CA ILE A 144 -8.60 -6.36 0.56
C ILE A 144 -7.31 -6.11 -0.24
N TYR A 145 -6.25 -5.63 0.43
CA TYR A 145 -4.97 -5.26 -0.19
C TYR A 145 -4.03 -6.45 -0.33
N HIS A 146 -4.47 -7.68 -0.03
CA HIS A 146 -3.62 -8.87 0.05
C HIS A 146 -2.72 -9.05 -1.18
N TYR A 147 -3.30 -9.18 -2.37
CA TYR A 147 -2.54 -9.46 -3.60
C TYR A 147 -1.69 -8.27 -4.03
N LYS A 148 -2.23 -7.04 -3.91
CA LYS A 148 -1.49 -5.80 -4.16
C LYS A 148 -0.25 -5.70 -3.27
N ASN A 149 -0.36 -6.09 -2.01
CA ASN A 149 0.75 -6.10 -1.05
C ASN A 149 1.78 -7.19 -1.39
N LEU A 150 1.32 -8.41 -1.69
CA LEU A 150 2.21 -9.49 -2.15
C LEU A 150 3.06 -9.07 -3.33
N TYR A 151 2.45 -8.40 -4.33
CA TYR A 151 3.18 -7.90 -5.48
C TYR A 151 4.12 -6.76 -5.10
N ALA A 152 3.61 -5.67 -4.53
CA ALA A 152 4.38 -4.43 -4.41
C ALA A 152 5.50 -4.50 -3.37
N MET A 153 5.26 -5.14 -2.23
CA MET A 153 6.25 -5.26 -1.16
C MET A 153 7.12 -6.50 -1.34
N ASN A 154 6.56 -7.58 -1.92
CA ASN A 154 7.24 -8.83 -2.26
C ASN A 154 8.20 -9.33 -1.17
N ASN A 155 7.79 -9.23 0.10
CA ASN A 155 8.72 -9.44 1.21
C ASN A 155 9.21 -10.89 1.27
N ASN A 156 8.28 -11.85 1.29
CA ASN A 156 8.65 -13.26 1.29
C ASN A 156 9.13 -13.77 -0.07
N GLY A 157 8.67 -13.18 -1.18
CA GLY A 157 9.24 -13.50 -2.49
C GLY A 157 10.70 -13.08 -2.61
N GLY A 158 11.06 -11.90 -2.09
CA GLY A 158 12.46 -11.47 -1.98
C GLY A 158 13.29 -12.38 -1.07
N ARG A 159 12.72 -12.86 0.05
CA ARG A 159 13.39 -13.83 0.95
C ARG A 159 13.58 -15.19 0.33
N GLN A 160 12.60 -15.67 -0.44
CA GLN A 160 12.71 -16.93 -1.16
C GLN A 160 13.79 -16.82 -2.24
N PHE A 161 13.78 -15.75 -3.03
CA PHE A 161 14.80 -15.50 -4.04
C PHE A 161 16.20 -15.41 -3.43
N ALA A 162 16.34 -14.72 -2.29
CA ALA A 162 17.60 -14.64 -1.56
C ALA A 162 18.09 -16.02 -1.10
N LEU A 163 17.18 -16.86 -0.60
CA LEU A 163 17.49 -18.24 -0.22
C LEU A 163 17.96 -19.07 -1.42
N ASP A 164 17.26 -18.95 -2.55
CA ASP A 164 17.58 -19.70 -3.77
C ASP A 164 18.96 -19.32 -4.32
N VAL A 165 19.28 -18.02 -4.37
CA VAL A 165 20.60 -17.51 -4.78
C VAL A 165 21.70 -18.01 -3.83
N GLY A 166 21.51 -17.88 -2.52
CA GLY A 166 22.53 -18.31 -1.55
C GLY A 166 22.80 -19.82 -1.60
N ASN A 167 21.75 -20.63 -1.77
CA ASN A 167 21.86 -22.08 -1.84
C ASN A 167 22.63 -22.59 -3.07
N GLN A 168 22.76 -21.78 -4.13
CA GLN A 168 23.56 -22.12 -5.31
C GLN A 168 25.07 -22.00 -5.07
N ILE A 169 25.49 -21.19 -4.09
CA ILE A 169 26.90 -20.78 -3.94
C ILE A 169 27.52 -21.16 -2.60
N ALA A 170 26.70 -21.47 -1.59
CA ALA A 170 27.18 -21.74 -0.24
C ALA A 170 26.47 -22.93 0.41
N GLU A 171 27.13 -23.50 1.43
CA GLU A 171 26.52 -24.56 2.26
C GLU A 171 25.42 -24.01 3.18
N TRP A 172 25.63 -22.81 3.70
CA TRP A 172 24.69 -22.09 4.56
C TRP A 172 24.31 -20.76 3.94
N THR A 173 23.03 -20.41 4.01
CA THR A 173 22.48 -19.15 3.51
C THR A 173 21.86 -18.39 4.67
N PHE A 174 22.39 -17.20 4.96
CA PHE A 174 21.82 -16.28 5.93
C PHE A 174 20.98 -15.22 5.19
N VAL A 175 19.66 -15.34 5.29
CA VAL A 175 18.74 -14.39 4.66
C VAL A 175 18.50 -13.22 5.62
N LEU A 176 18.88 -12.02 5.18
CA LEU A 176 18.89 -10.81 6.00
C LEU A 176 17.99 -9.72 5.41
N ASP A 177 17.26 -9.04 6.29
CA ASP A 177 16.62 -7.77 5.95
C ASP A 177 17.71 -6.68 5.74
N GLY A 178 17.51 -5.72 4.84
CA GLY A 178 18.54 -4.73 4.44
C GLY A 178 18.99 -3.73 5.52
N ASN A 179 18.46 -3.84 6.74
CA ASN A 179 18.84 -3.02 7.89
C ASN A 179 19.50 -3.83 9.01
N ILE A 180 19.91 -5.07 8.73
CA ILE A 180 20.61 -5.91 9.70
C ILE A 180 22.12 -5.66 9.59
N PHE A 181 22.80 -5.47 10.71
CA PHE A 181 24.25 -5.28 10.79
C PHE A 181 24.88 -6.42 11.59
N LEU A 182 26.05 -6.88 11.15
CA LEU A 182 26.81 -7.94 11.78
C LEU A 182 28.22 -7.43 12.10
N THR A 183 28.65 -7.54 13.36
CA THR A 183 30.03 -7.31 13.75
C THR A 183 30.87 -8.57 13.51
N GLU A 184 32.19 -8.42 13.37
CA GLU A 184 33.13 -9.56 13.32
C GLU A 184 32.95 -10.51 14.51
N GLU A 185 32.73 -9.99 15.72
CA GLU A 185 32.47 -10.80 16.91
C GLU A 185 31.20 -11.66 16.74
N ALA A 186 30.10 -11.06 16.31
CA ALA A 186 28.83 -11.77 16.12
C ALA A 186 28.93 -12.79 14.98
N PHE A 187 29.65 -12.46 13.90
CA PHE A 187 29.93 -13.39 12.80
C PHE A 187 30.73 -14.61 13.28
N ASN A 188 31.80 -14.38 14.06
CA ASN A 188 32.64 -15.44 14.58
C ASN A 188 31.87 -16.39 15.50
N ASP A 189 30.99 -15.85 16.36
CA ASP A 189 30.09 -16.65 17.19
C ASP A 189 29.14 -17.50 16.34
N ILE A 190 28.52 -16.92 15.29
CA ILE A 190 27.65 -17.64 14.35
C ILE A 190 28.41 -18.81 13.71
N MET A 191 29.60 -18.56 13.17
CA MET A 191 30.38 -19.59 12.49
C MET A 191 30.84 -20.69 13.44
N HIS A 192 31.19 -20.34 14.68
CA HIS A 192 31.49 -21.31 15.72
C HIS A 192 30.30 -22.23 16.02
N GLU A 193 29.11 -21.66 16.21
CA GLU A 193 27.90 -22.43 16.51
C GLU A 193 27.42 -23.27 15.30
N ILE A 194 27.54 -22.76 14.08
CA ILE A 194 27.29 -23.56 12.85
C ILE A 194 28.22 -24.77 12.81
N LYS A 195 29.52 -24.58 13.08
CA LYS A 195 30.49 -25.70 13.11
C LYS A 195 30.15 -26.72 14.19
N GLN A 196 29.69 -26.26 15.35
CA GLN A 196 29.36 -27.12 16.48
C GLN A 196 28.06 -27.92 16.26
N TYR A 197 27.03 -27.30 15.67
CA TYR A 197 25.67 -27.84 15.64
C TYR A 197 25.16 -28.20 14.24
N GLY A 198 25.86 -27.81 13.17
CA GLY A 198 25.40 -27.93 11.78
C GLY A 198 25.23 -29.36 11.27
N SER A 199 25.79 -30.36 11.97
CA SER A 199 25.52 -31.77 11.69
C SER A 199 24.14 -32.23 12.20
N LYS A 200 23.59 -31.54 13.20
CA LYS A 200 22.32 -31.90 13.88
C LYS A 200 21.14 -31.05 13.39
N PHE A 201 21.37 -29.77 13.11
CA PHE A 201 20.33 -28.82 12.74
C PHE A 201 20.49 -28.36 11.29
N ARG A 202 19.37 -28.10 10.61
CA ARG A 202 19.35 -27.53 9.25
C ARG A 202 18.92 -26.07 9.22
N TYR A 203 18.52 -25.54 10.38
CA TYR A 203 18.10 -24.17 10.55
C TYR A 203 18.73 -23.62 11.81
N PHE A 204 19.23 -22.39 11.71
CA PHE A 204 19.61 -21.61 12.87
C PHE A 204 18.79 -20.34 12.93
N VAL A 205 18.34 -19.99 14.13
CA VAL A 205 17.62 -18.75 14.39
C VAL A 205 18.55 -17.81 15.13
N VAL A 206 18.68 -16.60 14.61
CA VAL A 206 19.62 -15.60 15.10
C VAL A 206 18.84 -14.42 15.66
N PRO A 207 18.77 -14.28 17.00
CA PRO A 207 18.08 -13.18 17.67
C PRO A 207 18.59 -11.80 17.22
N MET A 208 17.69 -10.82 17.22
CA MET A 208 17.97 -9.47 16.71
C MET A 208 17.87 -8.42 17.81
N ILE A 209 18.88 -7.55 17.89
CA ILE A 209 18.97 -6.43 18.84
C ILE A 209 18.67 -5.13 18.08
N ARG A 210 17.71 -4.34 18.55
CA ARG A 210 17.41 -3.02 17.98
C ARG A 210 18.32 -1.97 18.57
N LEU A 211 18.88 -1.15 17.69
CA LEU A 211 19.66 0.03 18.09
C LEU A 211 18.75 1.27 18.11
N THR A 212 19.01 2.16 19.06
CA THR A 212 18.37 3.49 19.10
C THR A 212 19.20 4.56 18.40
N SER A 213 20.50 4.30 18.19
CA SER A 213 21.39 5.03 17.28
C SER A 213 22.43 4.05 16.72
N ASN A 214 22.84 4.26 15.47
CA ASN A 214 23.90 3.47 14.86
C ASN A 214 25.28 3.75 15.49
N ASP A 215 25.49 4.94 16.08
CA ASP A 215 26.75 5.32 16.75
C ASP A 215 27.10 4.38 17.90
N GLN A 216 26.09 3.72 18.48
CA GLN A 216 26.28 2.71 19.52
C GLN A 216 27.22 1.60 19.05
N LEU A 217 27.18 1.22 17.76
CA LEU A 217 28.08 0.21 17.18
C LEU A 217 29.54 0.67 17.15
N LEU A 218 29.77 1.97 16.99
CA LEU A 218 31.11 2.57 16.92
C LEU A 218 31.73 2.73 18.32
N GLU A 219 30.92 3.03 19.34
CA GLU A 219 31.39 3.37 20.69
C GLU A 219 31.64 2.16 21.61
N ARG A 220 31.03 1.00 21.35
CA ARG A 220 30.88 -0.09 22.35
C ARG A 220 31.53 -1.42 21.98
N SER A 221 32.67 -1.40 21.29
CA SER A 221 33.42 -2.62 20.96
C SER A 221 33.74 -3.44 22.23
N GLY A 222 33.20 -4.66 22.35
CA GLY A 222 33.56 -5.64 23.40
C GLY A 222 32.55 -5.89 24.54
N HIS A 223 31.42 -5.19 24.61
CA HIS A 223 30.41 -5.42 25.68
C HIS A 223 29.10 -6.09 25.19
N TRP A 224 28.99 -6.39 23.90
CA TRP A 224 27.73 -6.85 23.30
C TRP A 224 27.29 -8.24 23.73
N LYS A 225 28.23 -9.17 23.93
CA LYS A 225 27.97 -10.54 24.42
C LYS A 225 27.13 -10.60 25.69
N ARG A 226 27.31 -9.64 26.60
CA ARG A 226 26.56 -9.57 27.87
C ARG A 226 25.19 -8.92 27.70
N ILE A 227 25.06 -7.97 26.77
CA ILE A 227 23.85 -7.15 26.56
C ILE A 227 22.78 -7.95 25.80
N TRP A 228 23.14 -8.78 24.82
CA TRP A 228 22.14 -9.42 23.96
C TRP A 228 21.34 -10.53 24.64
N ARG A 229 21.99 -11.33 25.52
CA ARG A 229 21.31 -12.42 26.26
C ARG A 229 20.14 -11.93 27.12
N MET A 230 20.07 -10.63 27.39
CA MET A 230 19.00 -10.01 28.18
C MET A 230 17.93 -9.30 27.33
N ASN A 231 18.22 -8.94 26.07
CA ASN A 231 17.43 -7.93 25.34
C ASN A 231 16.90 -8.34 23.95
N ALA A 232 17.29 -9.51 23.41
CA ALA A 232 16.86 -9.92 22.06
C ALA A 232 15.43 -10.52 22.04
N THR A 233 14.42 -9.65 22.14
CA THR A 233 12.99 -10.03 22.25
C THR A 233 12.20 -9.89 20.94
N GLU A 234 12.84 -9.47 19.85
CA GLU A 234 12.19 -9.16 18.58
C GLU A 234 12.31 -10.32 17.56
N GLU A 235 11.65 -10.16 16.41
CA GLU A 235 11.60 -11.19 15.37
C GLU A 235 13.01 -11.49 14.85
N PRO A 236 13.50 -12.74 14.99
CA PRO A 236 14.88 -13.09 14.65
C PRO A 236 15.10 -13.20 13.14
N GLN A 237 16.36 -13.41 12.75
CA GLN A 237 16.75 -13.80 11.40
C GLN A 237 16.98 -15.32 11.31
N ILE A 238 17.05 -15.88 10.10
CA ILE A 238 17.12 -17.34 9.91
C ILE A 238 18.27 -17.68 8.95
N ILE A 239 19.10 -18.64 9.35
CA ILE A 239 20.13 -19.28 8.52
C ILE A 239 19.62 -20.65 8.10
N PHE A 240 19.77 -20.96 6.82
CA PHE A 240 19.35 -22.20 6.20
C PHE A 240 20.56 -22.99 5.75
N HIS A 241 20.58 -24.29 6.05
CA HIS A 241 21.45 -25.20 5.33
C HIS A 241 20.92 -25.37 3.90
N LYS A 242 21.79 -25.59 2.90
CA LYS A 242 21.37 -25.85 1.51
C LYS A 242 20.44 -27.05 1.29
N ARG A 243 20.34 -27.93 2.31
CA ARG A 243 19.43 -29.10 2.34
C ARG A 243 18.20 -28.88 3.24
N ALA A 244 17.93 -27.64 3.64
CA ALA A 244 16.71 -27.29 4.34
C ALA A 244 15.49 -27.54 3.45
N ALA A 245 14.44 -28.17 3.98
CA ALA A 245 13.21 -28.49 3.26
C ALA A 245 12.10 -27.43 3.42
N MET A 246 12.12 -26.69 4.53
CA MET A 246 11.15 -25.64 4.84
C MET A 246 11.68 -24.30 4.35
N THR A 247 10.80 -23.55 3.71
CA THR A 247 11.13 -22.26 3.09
C THR A 247 10.06 -21.21 3.40
N PHE A 248 10.29 -19.97 2.96
CA PHE A 248 9.32 -18.89 3.18
C PHE A 248 8.03 -19.15 2.39
N ASN A 249 6.88 -18.88 3.01
CA ASN A 249 5.60 -18.98 2.30
C ASN A 249 5.38 -17.72 1.44
N PRO A 250 5.36 -17.80 0.10
CA PRO A 250 5.22 -16.64 -0.77
C PRO A 250 3.84 -15.97 -0.66
N ASN A 251 2.82 -16.66 -0.14
CA ASN A 251 1.48 -16.10 0.06
C ASN A 251 1.34 -15.27 1.35
N MET A 252 2.40 -15.18 2.15
CA MET A 252 2.41 -14.35 3.37
C MET A 252 2.91 -12.93 3.09
N ARG A 253 1.97 -11.97 3.12
CA ARG A 253 2.21 -10.55 2.82
C ARG A 253 2.97 -9.80 3.91
N TYR A 254 3.62 -8.69 3.52
CA TYR A 254 4.31 -7.83 4.48
C TYR A 254 3.33 -7.27 5.52
N GLY A 255 3.75 -7.29 6.78
CA GLY A 255 2.97 -6.82 7.91
C GLY A 255 2.06 -7.87 8.56
N ARG A 256 1.87 -9.04 7.93
CA ARG A 256 1.06 -10.13 8.47
C ARG A 256 1.84 -11.44 8.55
N ARG A 257 2.54 -11.63 9.68
CA ARG A 257 3.22 -12.88 10.08
C ARG A 257 4.19 -13.50 9.05
N SER A 258 4.74 -12.69 8.15
CA SER A 258 5.44 -13.24 6.99
C SER A 258 6.72 -14.04 7.32
N LYS A 259 7.39 -13.78 8.44
CA LYS A 259 8.49 -14.64 8.94
C LYS A 259 8.09 -15.45 10.18
N ALA A 260 7.23 -14.89 11.04
CA ALA A 260 6.63 -15.60 12.18
C ALA A 260 5.99 -16.96 11.82
N GLU A 261 5.33 -17.07 10.66
CA GLU A 261 4.74 -18.35 10.23
C GLU A 261 5.79 -19.45 10.02
N LEU A 262 6.94 -19.13 9.42
CA LEU A 262 8.03 -20.09 9.25
C LEU A 262 8.67 -20.44 10.59
N LEU A 263 8.83 -19.46 11.49
CA LEU A 263 9.34 -19.72 12.85
C LEU A 263 8.45 -20.73 13.60
N TRP A 264 7.13 -20.60 13.47
CA TRP A 264 6.19 -21.56 14.04
C TRP A 264 6.33 -22.96 13.45
N ARG A 265 6.47 -23.09 12.13
CA ARG A 265 6.75 -24.38 11.48
C ARG A 265 8.05 -25.02 11.95
N LEU A 266 9.04 -24.19 12.32
CA LEU A 266 10.32 -24.64 12.90
C LEU A 266 10.25 -24.97 14.40
N GLY A 267 9.09 -24.83 15.04
CA GLY A 267 8.88 -25.09 16.47
C GLY A 267 9.44 -23.99 17.37
N ILE A 268 9.50 -22.75 16.88
CA ILE A 268 10.00 -21.59 17.62
C ILE A 268 8.89 -20.53 17.74
N ASP A 269 8.56 -20.13 18.96
CA ASP A 269 7.57 -19.09 19.22
C ASP A 269 8.16 -17.95 20.07
N TYR A 270 8.40 -16.81 19.44
CA TYR A 270 8.79 -15.55 20.09
C TYR A 270 7.55 -14.78 20.59
N GLY A 271 6.61 -15.47 21.24
CA GLY A 271 5.37 -14.88 21.76
C GLY A 271 4.40 -14.41 20.67
N TYR A 272 4.59 -14.85 19.42
CA TYR A 272 3.72 -14.50 18.31
C TYR A 272 2.44 -15.32 18.31
N SER A 273 2.48 -16.56 18.81
CA SER A 273 1.35 -17.52 18.79
C SER A 273 0.09 -16.97 19.47
N LYS A 274 0.27 -16.06 20.45
CA LYS A 274 -0.83 -15.40 21.17
C LYS A 274 -1.61 -14.39 20.32
N ARG A 275 -1.17 -14.08 19.09
CA ARG A 275 -1.84 -13.10 18.23
C ARG A 275 -3.05 -13.72 17.55
N ARG A 276 -4.19 -13.00 17.60
CA ARG A 276 -5.45 -13.37 16.96
C ARG A 276 -5.27 -13.80 15.50
N ILE A 277 -5.55 -15.06 15.22
CA ILE A 277 -5.72 -15.59 13.87
C ILE A 277 -7.05 -15.06 13.34
N LEU A 278 -7.05 -14.50 12.13
CA LEU A 278 -8.25 -13.97 11.49
C LEU A 278 -8.94 -15.08 10.69
N PRO A 279 -10.27 -14.99 10.47
CA PRO A 279 -11.04 -16.06 9.82
C PRO A 279 -10.53 -16.46 8.43
N TRP A 280 -9.88 -15.54 7.71
CA TRP A 280 -9.36 -15.73 6.35
C TRP A 280 -7.88 -16.15 6.30
N GLU A 281 -7.24 -16.35 7.46
CA GLU A 281 -5.88 -16.88 7.55
C GLU A 281 -5.93 -18.40 7.66
N THR A 282 -6.11 -19.07 6.52
CA THR A 282 -5.97 -20.52 6.41
C THR A 282 -4.48 -20.89 6.39
N ASP A 283 -4.14 -22.13 6.73
CA ASP A 283 -2.79 -22.70 6.55
C ASP A 283 -1.70 -22.26 7.55
N ILE A 284 -2.07 -21.76 8.72
CA ILE A 284 -1.12 -21.58 9.82
C ILE A 284 -0.87 -22.92 10.52
N SER A 285 0.29 -23.54 10.23
CA SER A 285 0.75 -24.75 10.91
C SER A 285 1.78 -24.41 11.99
N ILE A 286 1.58 -24.96 13.20
CA ILE A 286 2.52 -24.85 14.31
C ILE A 286 3.26 -26.18 14.40
N GLY A 287 4.57 -26.15 14.21
CA GLY A 287 5.43 -27.32 14.32
C GLY A 287 5.52 -27.79 15.77
N SER A 288 5.38 -29.10 16.00
CA SER A 288 5.48 -29.71 17.33
C SER A 288 6.94 -29.95 17.77
N ASN A 289 7.87 -30.03 16.80
CA ASN A 289 9.28 -30.34 17.05
C ASN A 289 10.14 -29.10 16.82
N LYS A 290 11.12 -28.88 17.70
CA LYS A 290 12.11 -27.81 17.56
C LYS A 290 13.15 -28.20 16.50
N LEU A 291 12.90 -27.80 15.26
CA LEU A 291 13.75 -28.11 14.09
C LEU A 291 14.91 -27.13 13.92
N ALA A 292 14.88 -26.01 14.64
CA ALA A 292 15.88 -24.97 14.57
C ALA A 292 16.58 -24.75 15.92
N LYS A 293 17.85 -24.36 15.84
CA LYS A 293 18.67 -24.01 17.00
C LYS A 293 18.88 -22.51 17.06
N GLU A 294 18.58 -21.90 18.20
CA GLU A 294 18.89 -20.49 18.45
C GLU A 294 20.39 -20.34 18.75
N ILE A 295 21.04 -19.41 18.05
CA ILE A 295 22.49 -19.15 18.07
C ILE A 295 22.78 -17.64 18.02
N ALA A 296 23.89 -17.21 18.64
CA ALA A 296 24.48 -15.88 18.51
C ALA A 296 23.47 -14.70 18.47
N TYR A 297 23.75 -13.64 17.70
CA TYR A 297 22.92 -12.44 17.59
C TYR A 297 23.25 -11.59 16.35
N VAL A 298 22.35 -10.68 15.99
CA VAL A 298 22.56 -9.62 14.98
C VAL A 298 22.01 -8.27 15.47
N PHE A 299 22.45 -7.18 14.87
CA PHE A 299 21.92 -5.84 15.15
C PHE A 299 20.95 -5.40 14.06
N ARG A 300 19.94 -4.62 14.43
CA ARG A 300 19.07 -3.90 13.51
C ARG A 300 19.38 -2.42 13.63
N LEU A 301 19.79 -1.84 12.52
CA LEU A 301 20.06 -0.42 12.37
C LEU A 301 18.80 0.41 12.68
N PHE A 302 19.05 1.61 13.19
CA PHE A 302 18.03 2.53 13.65
C PHE A 302 17.06 2.90 12.53
N SER A 303 15.76 2.99 12.86
CA SER A 303 14.73 3.21 11.85
C SER A 303 14.42 4.67 11.50
N GLY A 304 15.11 5.62 12.14
CA GLY A 304 14.86 7.06 11.97
C GLY A 304 13.70 7.59 12.81
N SER A 305 12.98 6.74 13.56
CA SER A 305 11.86 7.15 14.42
C SER A 305 12.06 6.68 15.86
N ALA A 306 12.69 7.52 16.68
CA ALA A 306 13.02 7.21 18.08
C ALA A 306 11.79 6.85 18.92
N GLU A 307 10.66 7.52 18.67
CA GLU A 307 9.37 7.28 19.33
C GLU A 307 8.85 5.84 19.12
N GLN A 308 9.14 5.24 17.96
CA GLN A 308 8.75 3.87 17.63
C GLN A 308 9.74 2.82 18.15
N GLU A 309 10.94 3.22 18.58
CA GLU A 309 11.97 2.34 19.16
C GLU A 309 11.94 2.35 20.70
N ILE A 310 11.55 3.47 21.32
CA ILE A 310 11.56 3.66 22.79
C ILE A 310 10.24 3.24 23.45
N SER A 311 9.09 3.37 22.77
CA SER A 311 7.80 2.99 23.35
C SER A 311 7.56 1.48 23.20
N GLY A 312 7.28 0.78 24.30
CA GLY A 312 6.89 -0.65 24.37
C GLY A 312 5.60 -1.03 23.63
N GLY A 313 5.19 -0.27 22.61
CA GLY A 313 3.91 -0.34 21.89
C GLY A 313 3.98 -1.16 20.61
N GLY A 314 4.02 -2.49 20.71
CA GLY A 314 3.81 -3.38 19.55
C GLY A 314 2.54 -3.02 18.73
N GLY A 315 1.51 -2.49 19.38
CA GLY A 315 0.27 -2.04 18.74
C GLY A 315 0.40 -0.75 17.90
N ALA A 316 1.16 0.26 18.35
CA ALA A 316 1.39 1.48 17.57
C ALA A 316 2.22 1.19 16.31
N ARG A 317 3.26 0.36 16.45
CA ARG A 317 4.09 -0.10 15.33
C ARG A 317 3.28 -0.86 14.27
N ASN A 318 2.36 -1.72 14.70
CA ASN A 318 1.51 -2.46 13.76
C ASN A 318 0.52 -1.54 13.02
N ARG A 319 -0.06 -0.54 13.72
CA ARG A 319 -0.94 0.45 13.08
C ARG A 319 -0.21 1.28 12.04
N ASN A 320 0.95 1.85 12.38
CA ASN A 320 1.74 2.64 11.43
C ASN A 320 2.16 1.82 10.21
N ARG A 321 2.48 0.54 10.39
CA ARG A 321 2.78 -0.36 9.28
C ARG A 321 1.58 -0.55 8.35
N LEU A 322 0.40 -0.85 8.88
CA LEU A 322 -0.80 -1.04 8.06
C LEU A 322 -1.17 0.24 7.30
N SER A 323 -1.09 1.40 7.96
CA SER A 323 -1.31 2.69 7.31
C SER A 323 -0.28 2.99 6.22
N ALA A 324 1.01 2.67 6.44
CA ALA A 324 2.06 2.84 5.44
C ALA A 324 1.84 1.94 4.21
N ILE A 325 1.46 0.68 4.42
CA ILE A 325 1.11 -0.26 3.35
C ILE A 325 -0.05 0.29 2.52
N GLN A 326 -1.12 0.74 3.19
CA GLN A 326 -2.30 1.28 2.52
C GLN A 326 -1.97 2.54 1.72
N ALA A 327 -1.26 3.50 2.30
CA ALA A 327 -0.84 4.72 1.64
C ALA A 327 0.04 4.43 0.41
N PHE A 328 0.99 3.50 0.54
CA PHE A 328 1.88 3.10 -0.56
C PHE A 328 1.11 2.47 -1.72
N ILE A 329 0.22 1.52 -1.44
CA ILE A 329 -0.60 0.87 -2.47
C ILE A 329 -1.55 1.87 -3.12
N ASN A 330 -2.23 2.73 -2.35
CA ASN A 330 -3.09 3.76 -2.90
C ASN A 330 -2.31 4.72 -3.81
N GLY A 331 -1.10 5.13 -3.43
CA GLY A 331 -0.25 5.95 -4.27
C GLY A 331 0.14 5.26 -5.59
N LEU A 332 0.38 3.94 -5.55
CA LEU A 332 0.62 3.15 -6.76
C LEU A 332 -0.62 3.06 -7.65
N ASP A 333 -1.79 2.76 -7.09
CA ASP A 333 -3.04 2.69 -7.85
C ASP A 333 -3.42 4.06 -8.45
N ILE A 334 -3.16 5.17 -7.73
CA ILE A 334 -3.29 6.53 -8.29
C ILE A 334 -2.39 6.71 -9.51
N LYS A 335 -1.11 6.29 -9.44
CA LYS A 335 -0.19 6.37 -10.59
C LYS A 335 -0.67 5.52 -11.77
N VAL A 336 -1.22 4.34 -11.52
CA VAL A 336 -1.81 3.48 -12.56
C VAL A 336 -3.01 4.16 -13.22
N MET A 337 -3.90 4.75 -12.42
CA MET A 337 -5.05 5.50 -12.93
C MET A 337 -4.59 6.71 -13.74
N GLN A 338 -3.65 7.50 -13.25
CA GLN A 338 -3.07 8.64 -13.97
C GLN A 338 -2.52 8.21 -15.33
N LYS A 339 -1.73 7.13 -15.39
CA LYS A 339 -1.19 6.59 -16.65
C LYS A 339 -2.31 6.16 -17.60
N SER A 340 -3.31 5.43 -17.10
CA SER A 340 -4.43 4.93 -17.90
C SER A 340 -5.28 6.08 -18.47
N ILE A 341 -5.63 7.07 -17.65
CA ILE A 341 -6.39 8.26 -18.05
C ILE A 341 -5.57 9.09 -19.05
N SER A 342 -4.27 9.27 -18.82
CA SER A 342 -3.40 10.05 -19.72
C SER A 342 -3.24 9.42 -21.12
N ASN A 343 -3.34 8.09 -21.21
CA ASN A 343 -3.29 7.36 -22.48
C ASN A 343 -4.61 7.41 -23.25
N ILE A 344 -5.74 7.62 -22.55
CA ILE A 344 -7.08 7.63 -23.16
C ILE A 344 -7.41 9.00 -23.74
N SER A 345 -7.08 10.11 -23.07
CA SER A 345 -7.19 11.43 -23.71
C SER A 345 -6.31 12.52 -23.06
N PRO A 346 -5.58 13.32 -23.86
CA PRO A 346 -4.79 14.46 -23.37
C PRO A 346 -5.62 15.54 -22.68
N LYS A 347 -6.94 15.61 -22.92
CA LYS A 347 -7.86 16.56 -22.27
C LYS A 347 -8.07 16.25 -20.78
N TYR A 348 -7.91 14.99 -20.37
CA TYR A 348 -8.09 14.54 -18.99
C TYR A 348 -6.80 14.57 -18.17
N LYS A 349 -5.70 15.07 -18.75
CA LYS A 349 -4.41 15.27 -18.09
C LYS A 349 -4.51 16.21 -16.87
N PHE A 350 -5.57 17.00 -16.78
CA PHE A 350 -5.87 17.92 -15.66
C PHE A 350 -6.70 17.31 -14.52
N LEU A 351 -7.31 16.13 -14.68
CA LEU A 351 -8.19 15.53 -13.65
C LEU A 351 -7.46 15.15 -12.35
N LEU A 352 -6.13 15.11 -12.37
CA LEU A 352 -5.28 14.70 -11.26
C LEU A 352 -4.00 15.55 -11.28
N TRP A 353 -4.09 16.79 -10.81
CA TRP A 353 -2.92 17.64 -10.54
C TRP A 353 -1.98 16.89 -9.58
N ASP A 354 -0.67 16.97 -9.81
CA ASP A 354 0.31 16.51 -8.83
C ASP A 354 0.32 17.48 -7.65
N GLU A 355 -0.38 17.13 -6.57
CA GLU A 355 -0.47 17.94 -5.35
C GLU A 355 0.92 18.25 -4.76
N ASN A 356 1.90 17.35 -4.91
CA ASN A 356 3.26 17.60 -4.44
C ASN A 356 3.95 18.63 -5.32
N HIS A 357 3.76 18.55 -6.63
CA HIS A 357 4.28 19.57 -7.55
C HIS A 357 3.63 20.93 -7.28
N LEU A 358 2.29 21.00 -7.17
CA LEU A 358 1.58 22.24 -6.85
C LEU A 358 2.02 22.84 -5.50
N PHE A 359 2.24 21.99 -4.50
CA PHE A 359 2.75 22.42 -3.19
C PHE A 359 4.20 22.91 -3.28
N SER A 360 5.04 22.25 -4.07
CA SER A 360 6.44 22.68 -4.31
C SER A 360 6.49 24.04 -5.02
N GLU A 361 5.67 24.24 -6.05
CA GLU A 361 5.57 25.52 -6.76
C GLU A 361 5.01 26.61 -5.84
N ARG A 362 4.06 26.28 -4.95
CA ARG A 362 3.57 27.21 -3.94
C ARG A 362 4.69 27.66 -3.00
N ILE A 363 5.53 26.75 -2.50
CA ILE A 363 6.67 27.11 -1.63
C ILE A 363 7.61 28.07 -2.37
N LYS A 364 8.03 27.71 -3.60
CA LYS A 364 8.89 28.55 -4.44
C LYS A 364 8.32 29.95 -4.64
N PHE A 365 7.00 30.08 -4.78
CA PHE A 365 6.32 31.36 -4.94
C PHE A 365 6.46 32.23 -3.68
N TRP A 366 6.25 31.64 -2.50
CA TRP A 366 6.42 32.35 -1.22
C TRP A 366 7.88 32.67 -0.91
N GLU A 367 8.82 31.90 -1.43
CA GLU A 367 10.27 32.17 -1.35
C GLU A 367 10.75 33.23 -2.35
N GLY A 368 9.88 33.71 -3.25
CA GLY A 368 10.17 34.79 -4.20
C GLY A 368 10.95 34.35 -5.44
N GLU A 369 10.89 33.07 -5.80
CA GLU A 369 11.58 32.52 -6.96
C GLU A 369 10.98 33.09 -8.27
N LYS A 370 11.82 33.63 -9.16
CA LYS A 370 11.37 34.37 -10.36
C LYS A 370 10.90 33.49 -11.51
N ASP A 371 11.35 32.23 -11.56
CA ASP A 371 11.01 31.25 -12.60
C ASP A 371 9.95 30.27 -12.09
N ASN A 372 8.81 30.82 -11.69
CA ASN A 372 7.72 30.07 -11.09
C ASN A 372 6.48 30.09 -12.00
N ALA A 373 6.00 28.90 -12.37
CA ALA A 373 4.85 28.75 -13.25
C ALA A 373 3.56 29.36 -12.68
N LEU A 374 3.46 29.52 -11.35
CA LEU A 374 2.33 30.16 -10.68
C LEU A 374 2.27 31.67 -10.89
N ILE A 375 3.39 32.34 -11.17
CA ILE A 375 3.39 33.81 -11.39
C ILE A 375 2.47 34.15 -12.57
N THR A 376 2.63 33.44 -13.69
CA THR A 376 1.80 33.64 -14.89
C THR A 376 0.31 33.35 -14.61
N ILE A 377 0.01 32.32 -13.80
CA ILE A 377 -1.38 31.97 -13.44
C ILE A 377 -1.98 33.04 -12.53
N ILE A 378 -1.21 33.56 -11.57
CA ILE A 378 -1.65 34.61 -10.65
C ILE A 378 -1.86 35.93 -11.39
N ASP A 379 -0.98 36.30 -12.31
CA ASP A 379 -1.14 37.50 -13.14
C ASP A 379 -2.40 37.42 -14.00
N TYR A 380 -2.61 36.27 -14.65
CA TYR A 380 -3.85 36.02 -15.39
C TYR A 380 -5.09 36.08 -14.49
N ALA A 381 -5.03 35.49 -13.28
CA ALA A 381 -6.13 35.58 -12.31
C ALA A 381 -6.40 37.02 -11.86
N GLN A 382 -5.37 37.86 -11.71
CA GLN A 382 -5.53 39.29 -11.40
C GLN A 382 -6.26 40.02 -12.53
N GLU A 383 -5.88 39.77 -13.78
CA GLU A 383 -6.57 40.35 -14.93
C GLU A 383 -8.03 39.92 -14.99
N VAL A 384 -8.31 38.64 -14.77
CA VAL A 384 -9.68 38.10 -14.73
C VAL A 384 -10.51 38.81 -13.66
N VAL A 385 -9.99 38.98 -12.44
CA VAL A 385 -10.72 39.63 -11.34
C VAL A 385 -10.86 41.15 -11.53
N LYS A 386 -9.88 41.80 -12.18
CA LYS A 386 -9.97 43.24 -12.49
C LYS A 386 -10.98 43.54 -13.59
N SER A 387 -11.00 42.70 -14.63
CA SER A 387 -11.84 42.91 -15.81
C SER A 387 -13.28 42.44 -15.63
N ASN A 388 -13.56 41.60 -14.63
CA ASN A 388 -14.88 41.00 -14.43
C ASN A 388 -15.37 41.24 -13.02
N LYS A 389 -16.63 41.69 -12.88
CA LYS A 389 -17.33 41.70 -11.60
C LYS A 389 -17.85 40.29 -11.25
N GLU A 390 -18.17 39.50 -12.27
CA GLU A 390 -18.65 38.12 -12.24
C GLU A 390 -18.28 37.45 -13.58
N LEU A 391 -18.01 36.15 -13.56
CA LEU A 391 -17.65 35.38 -14.75
C LEU A 391 -18.91 35.04 -15.55
N SER A 392 -18.86 35.27 -16.86
CA SER A 392 -19.94 34.89 -17.77
C SER A 392 -19.85 33.40 -18.09
N ILE A 393 -20.94 32.67 -17.88
CA ILE A 393 -21.02 31.23 -18.15
C ILE A 393 -20.91 30.98 -19.66
N GLY A 394 -19.93 30.17 -20.05
CA GLY A 394 -19.55 29.91 -21.44
C GLY A 394 -18.16 29.29 -21.56
N ASN A 395 -17.61 29.23 -22.78
CA ASN A 395 -16.41 28.44 -23.10
C ASN A 395 -15.16 28.77 -22.25
N ASP A 396 -15.00 30.00 -21.77
CA ASP A 396 -13.85 30.41 -20.97
C ASP A 396 -14.09 30.38 -19.46
N TYR A 397 -15.32 30.11 -19.02
CA TYR A 397 -15.72 30.20 -17.63
C TYR A 397 -14.86 29.32 -16.72
N THR A 398 -14.76 28.03 -17.06
CA THR A 398 -14.07 27.07 -16.21
C THR A 398 -12.57 27.32 -16.15
N LYS A 399 -11.99 27.76 -17.27
CA LYS A 399 -10.58 28.17 -17.35
C LYS A 399 -10.31 29.38 -16.45
N GLN A 400 -11.16 30.40 -16.51
CA GLN A 400 -11.04 31.60 -15.68
C GLN A 400 -11.25 31.28 -14.20
N LEU A 401 -12.26 30.47 -13.87
CA LEU A 401 -12.55 30.04 -12.50
C LEU A 401 -11.40 29.21 -11.91
N LYS A 402 -10.82 28.29 -12.67
CA LYS A 402 -9.64 27.51 -12.27
C LYS A 402 -8.44 28.40 -11.97
N ALA A 403 -8.12 29.35 -12.85
CA ALA A 403 -7.01 30.27 -12.62
C ALA A 403 -7.18 31.04 -11.30
N VAL A 404 -8.39 31.55 -11.03
CA VAL A 404 -8.67 32.27 -9.78
C VAL A 404 -8.67 31.34 -8.56
N ALA A 405 -9.14 30.10 -8.68
CA ALA A 405 -9.09 29.10 -7.61
C ALA A 405 -7.64 28.68 -7.25
N ILE A 406 -6.78 28.51 -8.25
CA ILE A 406 -5.34 28.25 -8.03
C ILE A 406 -4.69 29.46 -7.37
N ALA A 407 -4.95 30.68 -7.86
CA ALA A 407 -4.43 31.90 -7.26
C ALA A 407 -4.90 32.06 -5.80
N SER A 408 -6.16 31.73 -5.51
CA SER A 408 -6.73 31.68 -4.17
C SER A 408 -5.99 30.68 -3.27
N PHE A 409 -5.82 29.44 -3.71
CA PHE A 409 -5.10 28.41 -2.96
C PHE A 409 -3.64 28.80 -2.69
N CYS A 410 -2.93 29.30 -3.70
CA CYS A 410 -1.51 29.61 -3.61
C CYS A 410 -1.22 30.82 -2.73
N THR A 411 -1.99 31.91 -2.90
CA THR A 411 -1.73 33.20 -2.25
C THR A 411 -2.52 33.41 -0.95
N ASN A 412 -3.62 32.66 -0.76
CA ASN A 412 -4.61 32.90 0.29
C ASN A 412 -5.16 34.36 0.30
N HIS A 413 -5.12 35.03 -0.85
CA HIS A 413 -5.51 36.42 -0.94
C HIS A 413 -7.04 36.56 -0.96
N LYS A 414 -7.60 37.31 -0.01
CA LYS A 414 -9.06 37.45 0.23
C LYS A 414 -9.87 37.79 -1.03
N MET A 415 -9.30 38.59 -1.93
CA MET A 415 -9.94 38.93 -3.20
C MET A 415 -10.18 37.70 -4.08
N PHE A 416 -9.16 36.84 -4.27
CA PHE A 416 -9.29 35.63 -5.06
C PHE A 416 -10.20 34.62 -4.38
N ASN A 417 -10.09 34.46 -3.05
CA ASN A 417 -10.95 33.55 -2.30
C ASN A 417 -12.43 33.90 -2.50
N LYS A 418 -12.79 35.17 -2.32
CA LYS A 418 -14.18 35.64 -2.48
C LYS A 418 -14.65 35.52 -3.93
N PHE A 419 -13.79 35.87 -4.89
CA PHE A 419 -14.16 35.81 -6.31
C PHE A 419 -14.33 34.37 -6.79
N ALA A 420 -13.40 33.47 -6.45
CA ALA A 420 -13.50 32.05 -6.79
C ALA A 420 -14.73 31.41 -6.16
N LEU A 421 -15.00 31.65 -4.87
CA LEU A 421 -16.16 31.09 -4.18
C LEU A 421 -17.48 31.58 -4.79
N ASN A 422 -17.64 32.89 -4.98
CA ASN A 422 -18.87 33.45 -5.56
C ASN A 422 -19.15 32.87 -6.95
N ASN A 423 -18.13 32.85 -7.82
CA ASN A 423 -18.32 32.32 -9.16
C ASN A 423 -18.54 30.81 -9.13
N PHE A 424 -17.81 30.04 -8.31
CA PHE A 424 -18.10 28.62 -8.15
C PHE A 424 -19.57 28.37 -7.78
N MET A 425 -20.12 29.12 -6.82
CA MET A 425 -21.53 29.02 -6.43
C MET A 425 -22.48 29.42 -7.56
N ASN A 426 -22.18 30.46 -8.33
CA ASN A 426 -22.98 30.85 -9.50
C ASN A 426 -22.99 29.75 -10.57
N GLY A 427 -21.87 29.05 -10.73
CA GLY A 427 -21.77 27.87 -11.56
C GLY A 427 -22.68 26.72 -11.13
N ILE A 428 -22.64 26.39 -9.84
CA ILE A 428 -23.51 25.37 -9.24
C ILE A 428 -24.98 25.76 -9.39
N ASN A 429 -25.33 27.02 -9.15
CA ASN A 429 -26.69 27.53 -9.35
C ASN A 429 -27.15 27.34 -10.80
N TRP A 430 -26.30 27.71 -11.75
CA TRP A 430 -26.63 27.56 -13.17
C TRP A 430 -26.81 26.09 -13.57
N ILE A 431 -26.00 25.16 -13.04
CA ILE A 431 -26.21 23.73 -13.26
C ILE A 431 -27.57 23.30 -12.69
N ASN A 432 -27.88 23.67 -11.45
CA ASN A 432 -29.15 23.32 -10.81
C ASN A 432 -30.34 23.83 -11.63
N GLU A 433 -30.28 25.08 -12.10
CA GLU A 433 -31.32 25.64 -12.96
C GLU A 433 -31.40 24.94 -14.32
N SER A 434 -30.27 24.55 -14.91
CA SER A 434 -30.23 23.83 -16.19
C SER A 434 -30.81 22.42 -16.07
N ILE A 435 -30.53 21.74 -14.95
CA ILE A 435 -31.16 20.47 -14.58
C ILE A 435 -32.68 20.64 -14.43
N GLN A 436 -33.13 21.69 -13.73
CA GLN A 436 -34.56 21.98 -13.57
C GLN A 436 -35.26 22.32 -14.90
N ARG A 437 -34.53 22.88 -15.86
CA ARG A 437 -34.99 23.13 -17.23
C ARG A 437 -34.94 21.87 -18.13
N ASN A 438 -34.54 20.71 -17.61
CA ASN A 438 -34.33 19.47 -18.36
C ASN A 438 -33.37 19.63 -19.55
N GLU A 439 -32.32 20.43 -19.40
CA GLU A 439 -31.27 20.53 -20.42
C GLU A 439 -30.49 19.20 -20.51
N THR A 440 -29.96 18.88 -21.68
CA THR A 440 -29.19 17.64 -21.89
C THR A 440 -27.83 17.72 -21.19
N PHE A 441 -27.30 16.57 -20.76
CA PHE A 441 -25.97 16.49 -20.18
C PHE A 441 -24.92 17.08 -21.11
N ASP A 442 -24.98 16.82 -22.42
CA ASP A 442 -24.03 17.39 -23.38
C ASP A 442 -24.09 18.91 -23.43
N LYS A 443 -25.28 19.51 -23.29
CA LYS A 443 -25.43 20.96 -23.26
C LYS A 443 -24.89 21.55 -21.95
N ILE A 444 -25.16 20.91 -20.82
CA ILE A 444 -24.62 21.30 -19.51
C ILE A 444 -23.09 21.15 -19.52
N ASN A 445 -22.57 20.00 -19.96
CA ASN A 445 -21.16 19.65 -19.94
C ASN A 445 -20.32 20.40 -20.99
N SER A 446 -20.90 20.75 -22.15
CA SER A 446 -20.23 21.59 -23.16
C SER A 446 -20.09 23.05 -22.73
N MET A 447 -21.02 23.56 -21.92
CA MET A 447 -20.93 24.89 -21.33
C MET A 447 -20.17 24.88 -20.00
N PHE A 448 -20.13 23.73 -19.32
CA PHE A 448 -19.82 23.62 -17.91
C PHE A 448 -19.38 22.20 -17.51
N SER A 449 -18.09 21.90 -17.63
CA SER A 449 -17.57 20.57 -17.29
C SER A 449 -17.72 20.27 -15.80
N ILE A 450 -18.58 19.29 -15.48
CA ILE A 450 -18.88 18.87 -14.09
C ILE A 450 -17.63 18.32 -13.39
N LEU A 451 -16.73 17.69 -14.15
CA LEU A 451 -15.43 17.19 -13.66
C LEU A 451 -14.51 18.34 -13.24
N GLU A 452 -14.45 19.38 -14.06
CA GLU A 452 -13.57 20.52 -13.83
C GLU A 452 -14.01 21.39 -12.62
N LEU A 453 -15.30 21.40 -12.30
CA LEU A 453 -15.80 22.03 -11.08
C LEU A 453 -15.37 21.32 -9.81
N HIS A 454 -15.33 19.99 -9.84
CA HIS A 454 -14.87 19.24 -8.69
C HIS A 454 -13.39 19.57 -8.36
N GLU A 455 -12.56 19.88 -9.36
CA GLU A 455 -11.19 20.39 -9.14
C GLU A 455 -11.20 21.77 -8.46
N VAL A 456 -12.02 22.69 -8.96
CA VAL A 456 -12.19 24.02 -8.35
C VAL A 456 -12.65 23.89 -6.90
N PHE A 457 -13.61 23.00 -6.64
CA PHE A 457 -14.13 22.73 -5.30
C PHE A 457 -13.01 22.37 -4.32
N ARG A 458 -12.11 21.45 -4.68
CA ARG A 458 -10.99 21.04 -3.80
C ARG A 458 -10.06 22.20 -3.44
N LEU A 459 -9.84 23.13 -4.37
CA LEU A 459 -8.98 24.30 -4.15
C LEU A 459 -9.63 25.35 -3.24
N ILE A 460 -10.96 25.49 -3.33
CA ILE A 460 -11.70 26.54 -2.58
C ILE A 460 -12.35 26.03 -1.29
N GLN A 461 -12.47 24.71 -1.10
CA GLN A 461 -13.06 24.08 0.10
C GLN A 461 -12.53 24.67 1.40
N PRO A 462 -11.22 24.94 1.58
CA PRO A 462 -10.70 25.54 2.82
C PRO A 462 -11.25 26.94 3.16
N PHE A 463 -11.90 27.60 2.18
CA PHE A 463 -12.42 28.96 2.30
C PHE A 463 -13.95 29.02 2.37
N MET A 464 -14.63 27.87 2.32
CA MET A 464 -16.08 27.79 2.43
C MET A 464 -16.56 28.00 3.87
N SER A 465 -17.70 28.65 4.04
CA SER A 465 -18.42 28.62 5.31
C SER A 465 -19.25 27.33 5.44
N THR A 466 -19.65 26.98 6.65
CA THR A 466 -20.58 25.86 6.90
C THR A 466 -21.89 25.99 6.12
N ALA A 467 -22.35 27.22 5.85
CA ALA A 467 -23.53 27.45 5.03
C ALA A 467 -23.29 27.11 3.55
N ASP A 468 -22.11 27.45 3.02
CA ASP A 468 -21.71 27.11 1.64
C ASP A 468 -21.56 25.60 1.47
N GLU A 469 -20.98 24.92 2.47
CA GLU A 469 -20.85 23.46 2.53
C GLU A 469 -22.21 22.75 2.49
N HIS A 470 -23.18 23.21 3.28
CA HIS A 470 -24.54 22.65 3.27
C HIS A 470 -25.26 22.90 1.94
N TYR A 471 -25.15 24.10 1.37
CA TYR A 471 -25.73 24.42 0.07
C TYR A 471 -25.14 23.57 -1.05
N LEU A 472 -23.83 23.38 -1.01
CA LEU A 472 -23.13 22.53 -1.96
C LEU A 472 -23.57 21.08 -1.80
N ALA A 473 -23.69 20.57 -0.59
CA ALA A 473 -24.15 19.21 -0.35
C ALA A 473 -25.56 18.96 -0.95
N TYR A 474 -26.47 19.93 -0.77
CA TYR A 474 -27.78 19.90 -1.41
C TYR A 474 -27.69 19.89 -2.94
N SER A 475 -26.90 20.79 -3.53
CA SER A 475 -26.74 20.90 -4.98
C SER A 475 -26.09 19.65 -5.59
N CYS A 476 -25.08 19.09 -4.94
CA CYS A 476 -24.45 17.84 -5.34
C CYS A 476 -25.44 16.68 -5.34
N SER A 477 -26.35 16.62 -4.37
CA SER A 477 -27.38 15.58 -4.33
C SER A 477 -28.33 15.67 -5.53
N MET A 478 -28.66 16.88 -5.99
CA MET A 478 -29.46 17.09 -7.19
C MET A 478 -28.71 16.67 -8.46
N ILE A 479 -27.44 17.05 -8.57
CA ILE A 479 -26.58 16.65 -9.69
C ILE A 479 -26.43 15.13 -9.74
N LEU A 480 -26.16 14.48 -8.60
CA LEU A 480 -26.04 13.03 -8.52
C LEU A 480 -27.35 12.32 -8.86
N LYS A 481 -28.50 12.87 -8.44
CA LYS A 481 -29.80 12.36 -8.83
C LYS A 481 -29.99 12.47 -10.34
N TYR A 482 -29.71 13.62 -10.93
CA TYR A 482 -29.81 13.83 -12.38
C TYR A 482 -28.92 12.86 -13.17
N LEU A 483 -27.66 12.70 -12.76
CA LEU A 483 -26.73 11.75 -13.39
C LEU A 483 -27.21 10.29 -13.25
N LYS A 484 -27.78 9.93 -12.10
CA LYS A 484 -28.34 8.60 -11.84
C LYS A 484 -29.62 8.33 -12.61
N ASP A 485 -30.51 9.31 -12.70
CA ASP A 485 -31.77 9.18 -13.45
C ASP A 485 -31.48 9.06 -14.96
N MET A 486 -30.42 9.70 -15.46
CA MET A 486 -29.91 9.47 -16.82
C MET A 486 -29.38 8.04 -17.05
N ASP A 487 -28.79 7.42 -16.03
CA ASP A 487 -28.29 6.03 -16.05
C ASP A 487 -29.44 5.00 -15.97
N ILE A 488 -30.57 5.36 -15.34
CA ILE A 488 -31.70 4.44 -15.08
C ILE A 488 -32.83 4.54 -16.13
N GLU A 489 -33.20 5.73 -16.61
CA GLU A 489 -34.38 5.91 -17.47
C GLU A 489 -34.14 5.63 -18.97
N ASN A 490 -32.89 5.57 -19.41
CA ASN A 490 -32.57 5.22 -20.79
C ASN A 490 -31.97 3.81 -20.86
N ASN A 491 -32.69 2.87 -21.50
CA ASN A 491 -32.00 1.96 -22.41
C ASN A 491 -31.28 2.86 -23.43
N LEU A 492 -30.03 3.21 -23.12
CA LEU A 492 -29.28 4.27 -23.78
C LEU A 492 -29.31 4.08 -25.30
N PRO A 493 -29.65 5.11 -26.09
CA PRO A 493 -29.47 5.06 -27.52
C PRO A 493 -28.01 4.74 -27.82
N SER A 494 -27.75 4.02 -28.90
CA SER A 494 -26.42 3.69 -29.46
C SER A 494 -25.58 4.92 -29.90
N ALA A 495 -25.79 6.09 -29.30
CA ALA A 495 -25.31 7.39 -29.73
C ALA A 495 -24.42 8.12 -28.71
N LEU A 496 -24.31 7.67 -27.45
CA LEU A 496 -23.28 8.18 -26.53
C LEU A 496 -22.00 7.36 -26.73
N ASN A 497 -20.88 8.03 -26.98
CA ASN A 497 -19.59 7.37 -27.13
C ASN A 497 -19.09 6.86 -25.75
N SER A 498 -18.08 5.99 -25.75
CA SER A 498 -17.50 5.42 -24.53
C SER A 498 -16.94 6.48 -23.55
N ASP A 499 -16.55 7.64 -24.07
CA ASP A 499 -15.87 8.69 -23.31
C ASP A 499 -16.87 9.51 -22.48
N ASP A 500 -18.09 9.70 -22.99
CA ASP A 500 -19.19 10.39 -22.30
C ASP A 500 -19.72 9.55 -21.12
N MET A 501 -19.87 8.24 -21.31
CA MET A 501 -20.26 7.29 -20.25
C MET A 501 -19.22 7.21 -19.12
N MET A 502 -17.93 7.22 -19.47
CA MET A 502 -16.85 7.24 -18.49
C MET A 502 -16.79 8.57 -17.72
N SER A 503 -17.06 9.69 -18.41
CA SER A 503 -17.11 11.02 -17.79
C SER A 503 -18.26 11.15 -16.79
N ILE A 504 -19.43 10.56 -17.09
CA ILE A 504 -20.59 10.52 -16.17
C ILE A 504 -20.27 9.69 -14.92
N ASN A 505 -19.75 8.48 -15.08
CA ASN A 505 -19.40 7.61 -13.95
C ASN A 505 -18.28 8.19 -13.08
N LEU A 506 -17.25 8.76 -13.69
CA LEU A 506 -16.15 9.41 -12.95
C LEU A 506 -16.63 10.65 -12.21
N SER A 507 -17.52 11.45 -12.82
CA SER A 507 -18.15 12.59 -12.15
C SER A 507 -18.95 12.13 -10.94
N TYR A 508 -19.74 11.06 -11.09
CA TYR A 508 -20.56 10.49 -10.03
C TYR A 508 -19.71 10.06 -8.81
N ASP A 509 -18.64 9.29 -9.04
CA ASP A 509 -17.76 8.80 -7.98
C ASP A 509 -16.99 9.92 -7.27
N LEU A 510 -16.52 10.93 -8.01
CA LEU A 510 -15.81 12.08 -7.45
C LEU A 510 -16.72 12.96 -6.59
N TRP A 511 -17.95 13.23 -7.03
CA TRP A 511 -18.91 14.01 -6.27
C TRP A 511 -19.44 13.28 -5.03
N ILE A 512 -19.59 11.95 -5.08
CA ILE A 512 -19.86 11.13 -3.88
C ILE A 512 -18.70 11.23 -2.88
N THR A 513 -17.47 11.15 -3.36
CA THR A 513 -16.28 11.28 -2.51
C THR A 513 -16.22 12.66 -1.84
N SER A 514 -16.52 13.74 -2.57
CA SER A 514 -16.59 15.09 -2.00
C SER A 514 -17.74 15.29 -1.01
N LEU A 515 -18.93 14.72 -1.27
CA LEU A 515 -20.03 14.75 -0.29
C LEU A 515 -19.65 14.08 1.04
N SER A 516 -18.87 12.99 0.95
CA SER A 516 -18.39 12.27 2.13
C SER A 516 -17.33 13.04 2.94
N SER A 517 -16.65 14.03 2.32
CA SER A 517 -15.66 14.88 3.00
C SER A 517 -16.26 16.16 3.58
N ILE A 518 -17.47 16.55 3.16
CA ILE A 518 -18.16 17.78 3.60
C ILE A 518 -19.06 17.52 4.83
N SER A 519 -19.69 16.35 4.96
CA SER A 519 -20.64 16.09 6.07
C SER A 519 -20.19 14.97 7.01
N ASN A 520 -20.06 15.30 8.30
CA ASN A 520 -19.93 14.32 9.38
C ASN A 520 -21.30 13.80 9.89
N ASP A 521 -22.42 14.33 9.39
CA ASP A 521 -23.77 14.00 9.84
C ASP A 521 -24.63 13.45 8.69
N TRP A 522 -24.73 12.12 8.63
CA TRP A 522 -25.51 11.39 7.64
C TRP A 522 -27.02 11.54 7.81
N SER A 523 -27.51 12.11 8.93
CA SER A 523 -28.94 12.29 9.15
C SER A 523 -29.54 13.34 8.19
N GLU A 524 -28.78 14.38 7.87
CA GLU A 524 -29.16 15.45 6.93
C GLU A 524 -29.08 14.99 5.47
N ILE A 525 -28.05 14.20 5.12
CA ILE A 525 -27.94 13.54 3.81
C ILE A 525 -29.11 12.56 3.60
N HIS A 526 -29.45 11.77 4.63
CA HIS A 526 -30.62 10.88 4.57
C HIS A 526 -31.96 11.61 4.49
N ARG A 527 -32.09 12.80 5.08
CA ARG A 527 -33.27 13.68 4.96
C ARG A 527 -33.43 14.17 3.52
N ILE A 528 -32.35 14.64 2.90
CA ILE A 528 -32.30 15.08 1.50
C ILE A 528 -32.66 13.94 0.53
N PHE A 529 -32.17 12.72 0.76
CA PHE A 529 -32.57 11.54 -0.04
C PHE A 529 -34.02 11.09 0.20
N ARG A 530 -34.62 11.41 1.36
CA ARG A 530 -35.99 11.03 1.73
C ARG A 530 -37.05 11.97 1.13
N ASP A 531 -36.71 13.23 0.90
CA ASP A 531 -37.64 14.27 0.40
C ASP A 531 -37.69 14.37 -1.14
N LEU A 532 -37.00 13.48 -1.87
CA LEU A 532 -37.06 13.41 -3.33
C LEU A 532 -38.41 12.83 -3.79
N PRO A 533 -39.16 13.50 -4.68
CA PRO A 533 -40.49 13.05 -5.08
C PRO A 533 -40.37 11.83 -6.02
N PHE A 534 -40.70 10.65 -5.51
CA PHE A 534 -40.95 9.46 -6.32
C PHE A 534 -42.32 9.59 -6.98
N ARG A 535 -42.37 9.94 -8.27
CA ARG A 535 -43.60 9.83 -9.04
C ARG A 535 -43.75 8.41 -9.56
N HIS A 536 -44.76 7.72 -9.03
CA HIS A 536 -45.34 6.52 -9.61
C HIS A 536 -45.73 6.74 -11.08
N GLN A 537 -45.17 5.96 -11.99
CA GLN A 537 -45.97 5.38 -13.07
C GLN A 537 -45.66 3.89 -13.22
N THR A 538 -46.76 3.17 -13.28
CA THR A 538 -46.95 1.73 -13.26
C THR A 538 -46.53 1.08 -14.56
N HIS A 539 -45.70 0.03 -14.51
CA HIS A 539 -45.99 -1.22 -15.22
C HIS A 539 -45.39 -2.41 -14.47
N LYS A 540 -46.29 -3.24 -13.94
CA LYS A 540 -46.01 -4.56 -13.35
C LYS A 540 -45.42 -5.47 -14.43
N ASN A 541 -44.28 -6.10 -14.15
CA ASN A 541 -44.21 -7.57 -13.97
C ASN A 541 -42.77 -8.05 -13.70
N HIS A 542 -42.69 -9.04 -12.80
CA HIS A 542 -41.51 -9.85 -12.42
C HIS A 542 -40.44 -9.18 -11.56
N PHE A 543 -40.69 -9.09 -10.24
CA PHE A 543 -39.74 -9.44 -9.16
C PHE A 543 -40.50 -9.47 -7.81
N GLN A 544 -41.37 -10.47 -7.63
CA GLN A 544 -41.65 -11.03 -6.30
C GLN A 544 -40.39 -11.83 -5.90
N SER A 545 -39.91 -11.96 -4.67
CA SER A 545 -40.48 -11.76 -3.34
C SER A 545 -39.35 -12.05 -2.33
N LEU A 546 -38.79 -11.03 -1.66
CA LEU A 546 -38.01 -11.23 -0.41
C LEU A 546 -37.74 -9.96 0.41
N ASN A 547 -37.93 -8.76 -0.13
CA ASN A 547 -37.56 -7.53 0.59
C ASN A 547 -38.67 -6.84 1.40
N LEU A 548 -39.95 -7.04 1.08
CA LEU A 548 -41.03 -6.31 1.77
C LEU A 548 -41.33 -6.86 3.17
N ARG A 549 -41.28 -8.18 3.39
CA ARG A 549 -41.57 -8.79 4.70
C ARG A 549 -40.49 -8.49 5.76
N ARG A 550 -39.24 -8.31 5.34
CA ARG A 550 -38.10 -7.99 6.22
C ARG A 550 -38.03 -6.50 6.57
N GLN A 551 -38.33 -5.63 5.61
CA GLN A 551 -38.46 -4.18 5.86
C GLN A 551 -39.67 -3.89 6.78
N TRP A 552 -40.77 -4.65 6.64
CA TRP A 552 -41.94 -4.52 7.50
C TRP A 552 -41.68 -4.96 8.95
N ASN A 553 -40.97 -6.07 9.18
CA ASN A 553 -40.61 -6.52 10.53
C ASN A 553 -39.63 -5.57 11.25
N ILE A 554 -38.75 -4.90 10.49
CA ILE A 554 -37.85 -3.87 11.02
C ILE A 554 -38.65 -2.61 11.42
N LEU A 555 -39.64 -2.21 10.63
CA LEU A 555 -40.52 -1.08 10.96
C LEU A 555 -41.38 -1.35 12.21
N ILE A 556 -41.85 -2.59 12.40
CA ILE A 556 -42.60 -3.00 13.60
C ILE A 556 -41.72 -2.98 14.87
N GLU A 557 -40.46 -3.45 14.80
CA GLU A 557 -39.51 -3.39 15.93
C GLU A 557 -39.05 -1.97 16.26
N ILE A 558 -38.93 -1.12 15.24
CA ILE A 558 -38.67 0.31 15.43
C ILE A 558 -39.89 0.97 16.12
N GLY A 559 -41.12 0.67 15.70
CA GLY A 559 -42.33 1.17 16.35
C GLY A 559 -42.43 0.80 17.84
N LYS A 560 -42.07 -0.45 18.20
CA LYS A 560 -42.05 -0.94 19.60
C LYS A 560 -40.99 -0.27 20.48
N ARG A 561 -39.81 0.04 19.93
CA ARG A 561 -38.73 0.73 20.68
C ARG A 561 -38.98 2.22 20.91
N PHE A 562 -39.89 2.84 20.15
CA PHE A 562 -40.22 4.27 20.26
C PHE A 562 -41.65 4.54 20.79
N GLY A 563 -42.37 3.53 21.27
CA GLY A 563 -43.61 3.71 22.03
C GLY A 563 -44.90 3.85 21.21
N PHE A 564 -44.92 3.44 19.93
CA PHE A 564 -46.15 3.39 19.14
C PHE A 564 -46.76 1.97 19.19
N THR A 565 -47.98 1.84 19.73
CA THR A 565 -48.77 0.61 19.63
C THR A 565 -49.65 0.65 18.38
N MET A 566 -49.33 -0.16 17.37
CA MET A 566 -50.32 -0.64 16.40
C MET A 566 -50.67 -2.07 16.77
N GLU A 567 -51.95 -2.32 17.03
CA GLU A 567 -52.48 -3.61 17.42
C GLU A 567 -53.08 -4.36 16.21
N ILE A 568 -52.98 -5.69 16.29
CA ILE A 568 -53.73 -6.74 15.58
C ILE A 568 -53.07 -7.42 14.35
N GLU A 569 -52.60 -8.64 14.68
CA GLU A 569 -52.73 -9.98 14.05
C GLU A 569 -52.82 -10.15 12.53
N MET A 570 -51.91 -11.00 12.01
CA MET A 570 -52.36 -12.17 11.27
C MET A 570 -51.40 -13.37 11.40
N ASN A 571 -52.03 -14.49 11.76
CA ASN A 571 -51.51 -15.80 12.13
C ASN A 571 -50.68 -16.53 11.05
N CYS A 572 -49.68 -17.30 11.52
CA CYS A 572 -49.39 -18.72 11.24
C CYS A 572 -49.58 -19.23 9.77
N LEU A 573 -48.66 -19.95 9.11
CA LEU A 573 -47.96 -21.17 9.52
C LEU A 573 -46.88 -21.56 8.48
N TYR A 574 -45.90 -22.32 8.95
CA TYR A 574 -44.98 -23.18 8.19
C TYR A 574 -45.74 -24.26 7.40
N ASP A 575 -45.14 -24.86 6.36
CA ASP A 575 -44.85 -26.31 6.40
C ASP A 575 -43.94 -26.81 5.26
N ASN A 576 -43.03 -27.70 5.68
CA ASN A 576 -42.17 -28.59 4.90
C ASN A 576 -43.00 -29.74 4.31
N ILE A 577 -42.71 -30.22 3.10
CA ILE A 577 -42.06 -31.52 2.82
C ILE A 577 -42.49 -32.65 3.78
N GLU A 578 -43.31 -33.57 3.25
CA GLU A 578 -43.45 -34.95 3.74
C GLU A 578 -42.17 -35.75 3.43
N PHE A 579 -41.72 -36.56 4.39
CA PHE A 579 -41.36 -37.97 4.18
C PHE A 579 -41.42 -38.72 5.53
N SER A 580 -42.14 -39.86 5.52
CA SER A 580 -42.19 -40.96 6.51
C SER A 580 -40.82 -41.32 7.10
N ASN A 581 -40.65 -41.84 8.32
CA ASN A 581 -41.48 -42.62 9.26
C ASN A 581 -40.99 -42.34 10.69
#